data_AF-A0A7J2IUJ9-F1
#
_entry.id   AF-A0A7J2IUJ9-F1
#
_cell.length_a   1.000
_cell.length_b   1.000
_cell.length_c   1.000
_cell.angle_alpha   90.00
_cell.angle_beta   90.00
_cell.angle_gamma   90.00
#
_symmetry.space_group_name_H-M   'P 1'
#
loop_
_entity.id
_entity.type
_entity.pdbx_description
1 polymer ?
#
loop_
_entity_poly.entity_id
_entity_poly.type
_entity_poly.pdbx_seq_one_letter_code
_entity_poly.pdbx_strand_id
1 'polypeptide(L)'
;MGEHVDLGELITTELGDQLRILGASIIADEGKALFSSLPSSTLRIAMRIGREMLSVSGIGDYSVKKLKNSSLIVMRISDPLVLALEGQELEGVLISLANRLASKINEALGQEAPPVEGTQARQVAPVAASLTPNAVPELRPGSAEVVLDGNTIKVLRAIDGSSDVASIARATGLGLEETKAIISHLVASGLVALTKVRPEVEAPKPPALPTRLLLRPVVKERVPTKPIRPEDLRHLEKIVYVLDNRFKSREEALSAISPSDELLVFILNNINDGLSALDCIRMAIAEGLAENPHAVLAALESLRSMGIIRRKGEKRTARHELERSLPSTSTSVLLLGRM
;
A
#
# COMPACT_ATOMS: atom_id res chain seq x y z
N MET A 1 24.06 -6.42 42.44
CA MET A 1 22.67 -5.98 42.52
C MET A 1 22.28 -5.51 41.14
N GLY A 2 21.45 -6.26 40.41
CA GLY A 2 20.96 -5.80 39.11
C GLY A 2 19.85 -4.77 39.33
N GLU A 3 19.94 -3.62 38.69
CA GLU A 3 18.84 -2.65 38.69
C GLU A 3 17.62 -3.30 38.03
N HIS A 4 16.51 -3.38 38.76
CA HIS A 4 15.25 -3.83 38.19
C HIS A 4 14.75 -2.74 37.24
N VAL A 5 14.83 -2.99 35.93
CA VAL A 5 14.27 -2.09 34.92
C VAL A 5 12.75 -2.15 34.97
N ASP A 6 12.09 -1.01 35.21
CA ASP A 6 10.64 -0.88 35.05
C ASP A 6 10.31 -0.67 33.57
N LEU A 7 9.89 -1.75 32.91
CA LEU A 7 9.48 -1.71 31.50
C LEU A 7 8.28 -0.78 31.26
N GLY A 8 7.42 -0.59 32.26
CA GLY A 8 6.29 0.33 32.17
C GLY A 8 6.77 1.77 32.06
N GLU A 9 7.71 2.17 32.92
CA GLU A 9 8.32 3.51 32.90
C GLU A 9 9.01 3.78 31.55
N LEU A 10 9.80 2.82 31.04
CA LEU A 10 10.46 2.91 29.74
C LEU A 10 9.45 3.17 28.60
N ILE A 11 8.37 2.39 28.56
CA ILE A 11 7.34 2.53 27.53
C ILE A 11 6.61 3.86 27.66
N THR A 12 6.23 4.26 28.88
CA THR A 12 5.53 5.53 29.09
C THR A 12 6.39 6.74 28.76
N THR A 13 7.69 6.68 29.05
CA THR A 13 8.64 7.75 28.73
C THR A 13 8.81 7.87 27.21
N GLU A 14 8.94 6.74 26.51
CA GLU A 14 9.12 6.75 25.06
C GLU A 14 7.87 7.20 24.30
N LEU A 15 6.69 6.92 24.86
CA LEU A 15 5.41 7.26 24.24
C LEU A 15 4.87 8.64 24.65
N GLY A 16 5.40 9.26 25.70
CA GLY A 16 4.86 10.49 26.32
C GLY A 16 4.69 11.67 25.35
N ASP A 17 5.53 11.75 24.32
CA ASP A 17 5.50 12.84 23.33
C ASP A 17 4.51 12.57 22.17
N GLN A 18 3.90 11.39 22.10
CA GLN A 18 3.09 10.99 20.95
C GLN A 18 1.59 11.03 21.25
N LEU A 19 0.97 12.19 21.01
CA LEU A 19 -0.45 12.46 21.25
C LEU A 19 -1.44 11.49 20.56
N ARG A 20 -0.99 10.70 19.59
CA ARG A 20 -1.83 9.79 18.80
C ARG A 20 -1.63 8.31 19.16
N ILE A 21 -0.76 8.01 20.11
CA ILE A 21 -0.64 6.66 20.68
C ILE A 21 -1.62 6.55 21.84
N LEU A 22 -2.52 5.57 21.76
CA LEU A 22 -3.59 5.38 22.73
C LEU A 22 -3.15 4.51 23.91
N GLY A 23 -2.18 3.62 23.70
CA GLY A 23 -1.59 2.82 24.75
C GLY A 23 -0.69 1.71 24.23
N ALA A 24 -0.03 1.03 25.16
CA ALA A 24 0.84 -0.09 24.88
C ALA A 24 0.76 -1.16 25.98
N SER A 25 1.20 -2.36 25.67
CA SER A 25 1.21 -3.48 26.62
C SER A 25 2.35 -4.44 26.31
N ILE A 26 2.94 -5.01 27.36
CA ILE A 26 3.87 -6.13 27.26
C ILE A 26 3.16 -7.38 27.73
N ILE A 27 3.14 -8.40 26.90
CA ILE A 27 2.46 -9.67 27.12
C ILE A 27 3.53 -10.76 27.21
N ALA A 28 3.53 -11.53 28.29
CA ALA A 28 4.40 -12.68 28.49
C ALA A 28 3.86 -13.95 27.80
N ASP A 29 4.66 -15.02 27.80
CA ASP A 29 4.39 -16.35 27.24
C ASP A 29 3.06 -16.98 27.69
N GLU A 30 2.63 -16.77 28.93
CA GLU A 30 1.33 -17.23 29.44
C GLU A 30 0.13 -16.45 28.86
N GLY A 31 0.41 -15.45 28.02
CA GLY A 31 -0.57 -14.47 27.54
C GLY A 31 -0.98 -13.48 28.62
N LYS A 32 -0.25 -13.39 29.74
CA LYS A 32 -0.49 -12.43 30.82
C LYS A 32 0.19 -11.10 30.51
N ALA A 33 -0.53 -10.00 30.70
CA ALA A 33 0.07 -8.67 30.56
C ALA A 33 0.97 -8.38 31.77
N LEU A 34 2.26 -8.11 31.50
CA LEU A 34 3.23 -7.64 32.49
C LEU A 34 3.04 -6.14 32.76
N PHE A 35 2.71 -5.40 31.70
CA PHE A 35 2.39 -3.99 31.72
C PHE A 35 1.25 -3.73 30.73
N SER A 36 0.36 -2.79 31.05
CA SER A 36 -0.64 -2.33 30.09
C SER A 36 -1.16 -0.93 30.42
N SER A 37 -1.11 -0.05 29.43
CA SER A 37 -1.91 1.18 29.37
C SER A 37 -3.07 1.08 28.36
N LEU A 38 -3.25 -0.08 27.72
CA LEU A 38 -4.31 -0.31 26.74
C LEU A 38 -5.69 -0.35 27.41
N PRO A 39 -6.75 0.17 26.74
CA PRO A 39 -8.13 -0.05 27.19
C PRO A 39 -8.44 -1.55 27.32
N SER A 40 -9.25 -1.93 28.32
CA SER A 40 -9.51 -3.34 28.62
C SER A 40 -10.10 -4.14 27.45
N SER A 41 -10.83 -3.48 26.54
CA SER A 41 -11.31 -4.10 25.30
C SER A 41 -10.18 -4.42 24.32
N THR A 42 -9.25 -3.49 24.13
CA THR A 42 -8.09 -3.67 23.24
C THR A 42 -7.12 -4.69 23.82
N LEU A 43 -6.87 -4.63 25.13
CA LEU A 43 -5.97 -5.56 25.82
C LEU A 43 -6.39 -7.02 25.62
N ARG A 44 -7.68 -7.33 25.68
CA ARG A 44 -8.18 -8.70 25.43
C ARG A 44 -7.88 -9.19 24.01
N ILE A 45 -7.96 -8.29 23.03
CA ILE A 45 -7.63 -8.58 21.63
C ILE A 45 -6.11 -8.80 21.51
N ALA A 46 -5.31 -7.91 22.09
CA ALA A 46 -3.86 -7.99 22.11
C ALA A 46 -3.36 -9.28 22.77
N MET A 47 -3.90 -9.67 23.93
CA MET A 47 -3.54 -10.92 24.63
C MET A 47 -3.88 -12.16 23.79
N ARG A 48 -5.01 -12.15 23.07
CA ARG A 48 -5.38 -13.26 22.18
C ARG A 48 -4.39 -13.40 21.04
N ILE A 49 -4.10 -12.31 20.34
CA ILE A 49 -3.15 -12.29 19.22
C ILE A 49 -1.75 -12.65 19.71
N GLY A 50 -1.31 -12.08 20.83
CA GLY A 50 0.00 -12.33 21.42
C GLY A 50 0.22 -13.80 21.77
N ARG A 51 -0.79 -14.47 22.35
CA ARG A 51 -0.73 -15.91 22.64
C ARG A 51 -0.56 -16.75 21.36
N GLU A 52 -1.29 -16.43 20.30
CA GLU A 52 -1.15 -17.10 19.01
C GLU A 52 0.25 -16.85 18.42
N MET A 53 0.72 -15.61 18.44
CA MET A 53 2.04 -15.21 17.96
C MET A 53 3.18 -15.94 18.66
N LEU A 54 3.12 -16.08 19.99
CA LEU A 54 4.11 -16.84 20.77
C LEU A 54 4.24 -18.30 20.30
N SER A 55 3.19 -18.86 19.71
CA SER A 55 3.18 -20.26 19.24
C SER A 55 3.68 -20.41 17.79
N VAL A 56 3.45 -19.43 16.92
CA VAL A 56 3.63 -19.61 15.45
C VAL A 56 4.56 -18.60 14.76
N SER A 57 4.91 -17.49 15.40
CA SER A 57 5.67 -16.39 14.78
C SER A 57 7.12 -16.34 15.24
N GLY A 58 8.02 -15.79 14.42
CA GLY A 58 9.40 -15.46 14.81
C GLY A 58 9.51 -14.12 15.52
N ILE A 59 10.65 -13.85 16.15
CA ILE A 59 10.97 -12.52 16.69
C ILE A 59 10.99 -11.50 15.54
N GLY A 60 10.36 -10.34 15.73
CA GLY A 60 10.20 -9.29 14.73
C GLY A 60 8.89 -9.38 13.93
N ASP A 61 8.27 -10.56 13.86
CA ASP A 61 6.97 -10.71 13.21
C ASP A 61 5.91 -9.89 13.95
N TYR A 62 4.97 -9.34 13.19
CA TYR A 62 3.88 -8.55 13.74
C TYR A 62 2.53 -8.85 13.09
N SER A 63 1.46 -8.59 13.83
CA SER A 63 0.09 -8.66 13.38
C SER A 63 -0.54 -7.28 13.50
N VAL A 64 -1.26 -6.87 12.45
CA VAL A 64 -1.97 -5.59 12.40
C VAL A 64 -3.46 -5.86 12.49
N LYS A 65 -4.13 -5.22 13.45
CA LYS A 65 -5.59 -5.25 13.59
C LYS A 65 -6.15 -3.84 13.54
N LYS A 66 -6.91 -3.53 12.47
CA LYS A 66 -7.73 -2.30 12.42
C LYS A 66 -8.88 -2.39 13.43
N LEU A 67 -8.96 -1.38 14.27
CA LEU A 67 -10.07 -1.12 15.17
C LEU A 67 -10.95 0.00 14.55
N LYS A 68 -11.97 0.45 15.28
CA LYS A 68 -12.94 1.41 14.74
C LYS A 68 -12.30 2.76 14.35
N ASN A 69 -11.41 3.26 15.20
CA ASN A 69 -10.78 4.59 15.07
C ASN A 69 -9.26 4.54 15.29
N SER A 70 -8.65 3.35 15.30
CA SER A 70 -7.26 3.11 15.66
C SER A 70 -6.76 1.82 15.02
N SER A 71 -5.47 1.60 15.06
CA SER A 71 -4.81 0.35 14.66
C SER A 71 -4.05 -0.21 15.84
N LEU A 72 -4.13 -1.53 16.02
CA LEU A 72 -3.38 -2.29 17.01
C LEU A 72 -2.29 -3.07 16.28
N ILE A 73 -1.04 -2.82 16.65
CA ILE A 73 0.12 -3.62 16.26
C ILE A 73 0.45 -4.56 17.41
N VAL A 74 0.64 -5.83 17.11
CA VAL A 74 1.11 -6.84 18.07
C VAL A 74 2.36 -7.47 17.48
N MET A 75 3.50 -7.38 18.16
CA MET A 75 4.82 -7.75 17.65
C MET A 75 5.54 -8.67 18.63
N ARG A 76 6.10 -9.78 18.16
CA ARG A 76 6.95 -10.64 19.01
C ARG A 76 8.32 -10.01 19.13
N ILE A 77 8.72 -9.62 20.35
CA ILE A 77 9.98 -8.90 20.58
C ILE A 77 11.08 -9.80 21.15
N SER A 78 10.70 -10.88 21.85
CA SER A 78 11.60 -11.93 22.32
C SER A 78 10.83 -13.22 22.64
N ASP A 79 11.56 -14.28 23.01
CA ASP A 79 11.00 -15.51 23.57
C ASP A 79 11.10 -15.43 25.11
N PRO A 80 10.28 -14.58 25.77
CA PRO A 80 8.84 -14.85 25.87
C PRO A 80 7.90 -13.63 25.70
N LEU A 81 8.35 -12.54 25.07
CA LEU A 81 7.62 -11.27 25.11
C LEU A 81 7.00 -10.87 23.78
N VAL A 82 5.79 -10.31 23.90
CA VAL A 82 5.06 -9.66 22.82
C VAL A 82 4.74 -8.22 23.23
N LEU A 83 5.07 -7.28 22.35
CA LEU A 83 4.67 -5.88 22.44
C LEU A 83 3.35 -5.67 21.71
N ALA A 84 2.38 -5.05 22.37
CA ALA A 84 1.18 -4.55 21.74
C ALA A 84 1.14 -3.02 21.81
N LEU A 85 0.80 -2.36 20.71
CA LEU A 85 0.78 -0.90 20.57
C LEU A 85 -0.49 -0.48 19.82
N GLU A 86 -1.31 0.36 20.45
CA GLU A 86 -2.51 0.95 19.83
C GLU A 86 -2.29 2.43 19.54
N GLY A 87 -2.64 2.88 18.33
CA GLY A 87 -2.61 4.30 18.00
C GLY A 87 -3.52 4.68 16.83
N GLN A 88 -3.67 5.98 16.62
CA GLN A 88 -4.45 6.58 15.52
C GLN A 88 -3.59 6.98 14.32
N GLU A 89 -2.30 6.68 14.35
CA GLU A 89 -1.36 6.94 13.26
C GLU A 89 -1.49 5.93 12.12
N LEU A 90 -0.80 6.22 11.01
CA LEU A 90 -0.62 5.28 9.91
C LEU A 90 0.08 4.00 10.39
N GLU A 91 -0.33 2.86 9.86
CA GLU A 91 0.18 1.54 10.27
C GLU A 91 1.71 1.45 10.18
N GLY A 92 2.32 1.99 9.12
CA GLY A 92 3.78 2.03 8.97
C GLY A 92 4.49 2.82 10.07
N VAL A 93 3.88 3.88 10.59
CA VAL A 93 4.42 4.67 11.71
C VAL A 93 4.33 3.87 13.01
N LEU A 94 3.20 3.19 13.25
CA LEU A 94 3.04 2.33 14.42
C LEU A 94 4.01 1.14 14.42
N ILE A 95 4.26 0.54 13.25
CA ILE A 95 5.24 -0.55 13.11
C ILE A 95 6.65 -0.03 13.40
N SER A 96 7.02 1.14 12.85
CA SER A 96 8.32 1.77 13.12
C SER A 96 8.51 2.06 14.61
N LEU A 97 7.47 2.56 15.29
CA LEU A 97 7.51 2.82 16.72
C LEU A 97 7.59 1.52 17.54
N ALA A 98 6.82 0.50 17.17
CA ALA A 98 6.88 -0.82 17.81
C ALA A 98 8.29 -1.42 17.71
N ASN A 99 8.95 -1.31 16.54
CA ASN A 99 10.34 -1.74 16.37
C ASN A 99 11.31 -0.96 17.29
N ARG A 100 11.17 0.37 17.34
CA ARG A 100 12.01 1.21 18.21
C ARG A 100 11.84 0.84 19.69
N LEU A 101 10.60 0.61 20.13
CA LEU A 101 10.29 0.14 21.49
C LEU A 101 10.87 -1.26 21.74
N ALA A 102 10.69 -2.19 20.79
CA ALA A 102 11.23 -3.53 20.88
C ALA A 102 12.75 -3.52 21.08
N SER A 103 13.47 -2.71 20.29
CA SER A 103 14.92 -2.55 20.44
C SER A 103 15.31 -2.03 21.82
N LYS A 104 14.64 -0.98 22.32
CA LYS A 104 14.92 -0.42 23.67
C LYS A 104 14.60 -1.40 24.79
N ILE A 105 13.53 -2.17 24.67
CA ILE A 105 13.15 -3.19 25.65
C ILE A 105 14.20 -4.30 25.68
N ASN A 106 14.63 -4.79 24.52
CA ASN A 106 15.65 -5.84 24.44
C ASN A 106 17.00 -5.35 25.00
N GLU A 107 17.41 -4.13 24.67
CA GLU A 107 18.60 -3.48 25.25
C GLU A 107 18.52 -3.41 26.78
N ALA A 108 17.39 -2.96 27.32
CA ALA A 108 17.20 -2.83 28.76
C ALA A 108 17.11 -4.20 29.49
N LEU A 109 16.68 -5.26 28.79
CA LEU A 109 16.69 -6.63 29.31
C LEU A 109 18.07 -7.30 29.22
N GLY A 110 19.08 -6.63 28.67
CA GLY A 110 20.40 -7.22 28.42
C GLY A 110 20.35 -8.37 27.42
N GLN A 111 19.24 -8.49 26.67
CA GLN A 111 19.18 -9.35 25.51
C GLN A 111 19.83 -8.54 24.41
N GLU A 112 21.07 -8.88 24.05
CA GLU A 112 21.59 -8.47 22.74
C GLU A 112 20.52 -8.90 21.75
N ALA A 113 19.81 -7.91 21.19
CA ALA A 113 19.02 -8.16 20.02
C ALA A 113 19.96 -8.90 19.08
N PRO A 114 19.57 -10.05 18.49
CA PRO A 114 20.35 -10.58 17.37
C PRO A 114 20.59 -9.36 16.48
N PRO A 115 21.85 -9.02 16.17
CA PRO A 115 22.18 -7.75 15.56
C PRO A 115 21.16 -7.57 14.46
N VAL A 116 20.36 -6.49 14.54
CA VAL A 116 19.50 -6.11 13.43
C VAL A 116 20.52 -5.92 12.34
N GLU A 117 20.73 -6.94 11.49
CA GLU A 117 21.77 -6.99 10.50
C GLU A 117 21.39 -5.84 9.58
N GLY A 118 21.97 -4.67 9.88
CA GLY A 118 21.65 -3.45 9.23
C GLY A 118 22.13 -3.62 7.82
N THR A 119 21.22 -4.05 6.93
CA THR A 119 21.43 -4.02 5.49
C THR A 119 22.81 -4.52 5.06
N GLN A 120 23.35 -5.54 5.73
CA GLN A 120 24.30 -6.41 5.06
C GLN A 120 23.41 -7.49 4.51
N ALA A 121 23.11 -7.34 3.21
CA ALA A 121 22.64 -8.42 2.39
C ALA A 121 23.36 -9.68 2.87
N ARG A 122 22.65 -10.57 3.55
CA ARG A 122 23.07 -11.94 3.71
C ARG A 122 23.28 -12.38 2.27
N GLN A 123 24.53 -12.32 1.83
CA GLN A 123 24.98 -12.90 0.57
C GLN A 123 24.77 -14.40 0.80
N VAL A 124 23.52 -14.83 0.66
CA VAL A 124 23.23 -16.17 0.20
C VAL A 124 24.09 -16.26 -1.04
N ALA A 125 25.17 -17.03 -0.96
CA ALA A 125 26.11 -17.20 -2.06
C ALA A 125 25.25 -17.34 -3.31
N PRO A 126 25.38 -16.42 -4.29
CA PRO A 126 24.46 -16.39 -5.41
C PRO A 126 24.52 -17.77 -6.01
N VAL A 127 23.41 -18.50 -5.92
CA VAL A 127 23.18 -19.63 -6.81
C VAL A 127 23.09 -18.95 -8.15
N ALA A 128 24.24 -18.76 -8.79
CA ALA A 128 24.40 -18.10 -10.06
C ALA A 128 23.82 -19.04 -11.10
N ALA A 129 22.49 -19.14 -11.11
CA ALA A 129 21.78 -19.46 -12.32
C ALA A 129 22.22 -18.39 -13.32
N SER A 130 23.06 -18.81 -14.26
CA SER A 130 23.63 -17.95 -15.28
C SER A 130 22.51 -17.45 -16.19
N LEU A 131 21.86 -16.36 -15.76
CA LEU A 131 20.86 -15.65 -16.54
C LEU A 131 21.51 -15.14 -17.82
N THR A 132 21.09 -15.71 -18.95
CA THR A 132 21.48 -15.20 -20.25
C THR A 132 20.79 -13.85 -20.47
N PRO A 133 21.46 -12.86 -21.11
CA PRO A 133 20.85 -11.56 -21.39
C PRO A 133 19.57 -11.64 -22.25
N ASN A 134 19.39 -12.75 -22.97
CA ASN A 134 18.27 -13.00 -23.87
C ASN A 134 17.14 -13.80 -23.20
N ALA A 135 17.23 -14.10 -21.90
CA ALA A 135 16.15 -14.74 -21.17
C ALA A 135 14.96 -13.78 -21.05
N VAL A 136 13.74 -14.31 -21.19
CA VAL A 136 12.50 -13.52 -21.03
C VAL A 136 11.89 -13.89 -19.68
N PRO A 137 11.98 -13.00 -18.67
CA PRO A 137 11.28 -13.19 -17.40
C PRO A 137 9.77 -13.00 -17.58
N GLU A 138 8.99 -13.82 -16.90
CA GLU A 138 7.54 -13.76 -16.87
C GLU A 138 7.04 -13.81 -15.42
N LEU A 139 6.11 -12.93 -15.06
CA LEU A 139 5.52 -12.91 -13.72
C LEU A 139 4.63 -14.14 -13.54
N ARG A 140 4.86 -14.89 -12.47
CA ARG A 140 3.99 -16.00 -12.11
C ARG A 140 2.87 -15.52 -11.19
N PRO A 141 1.62 -16.00 -11.40
CA PRO A 141 0.58 -15.85 -10.40
C PRO A 141 0.97 -16.67 -9.17
N GLY A 142 1.34 -15.98 -8.09
CA GLY A 142 1.78 -16.60 -6.85
C GLY A 142 2.01 -15.54 -5.77
N SER A 143 2.00 -15.99 -4.51
CA SER A 143 2.39 -15.18 -3.37
C SER A 143 3.81 -15.54 -2.95
N ALA A 144 4.72 -14.58 -2.93
CA ALA A 144 6.05 -14.75 -2.38
C ALA A 144 6.48 -13.48 -1.64
N GLU A 145 7.23 -13.67 -0.56
CA GLU A 145 7.77 -12.62 0.28
C GLU A 145 9.09 -12.13 -0.33
N VAL A 146 9.11 -10.87 -0.76
CA VAL A 146 10.30 -10.23 -1.34
C VAL A 146 10.43 -8.82 -0.79
N VAL A 147 11.63 -8.46 -0.34
CA VAL A 147 11.96 -7.09 0.04
C VAL A 147 11.96 -6.23 -1.22
N LEU A 148 11.06 -5.25 -1.28
CA LEU A 148 10.89 -4.37 -2.43
C LEU A 148 11.66 -3.07 -2.23
N ASP A 149 12.83 -2.96 -2.85
CA ASP A 149 13.51 -1.68 -3.01
C ASP A 149 13.06 -0.96 -4.31
N GLY A 150 13.48 0.30 -4.46
CA GLY A 150 13.08 1.13 -5.60
C GLY A 150 13.53 0.56 -6.96
N ASN A 151 14.66 -0.16 -7.02
CA ASN A 151 15.17 -0.75 -8.25
C ASN A 151 14.43 -2.05 -8.60
N THR A 152 14.10 -2.86 -7.60
CA THR A 152 13.29 -4.08 -7.71
C THR A 152 11.90 -3.76 -8.24
N ILE A 153 11.26 -2.69 -7.76
CA ILE A 153 9.96 -2.24 -8.27
C ILE A 153 10.04 -1.79 -9.74
N LYS A 154 11.12 -1.09 -10.12
CA LYS A 154 11.34 -0.69 -11.53
C LYS A 154 11.48 -1.90 -12.43
N VAL A 155 12.27 -2.89 -12.01
CA VAL A 155 12.45 -4.15 -12.75
C VAL A 155 11.13 -4.91 -12.85
N LEU A 156 10.41 -5.11 -11.75
CA LEU A 156 9.09 -5.77 -11.75
C LEU A 156 8.08 -5.10 -12.70
N ARG A 157 8.05 -3.76 -12.73
CA ARG A 157 7.17 -3.01 -13.63
C ARG A 157 7.54 -3.19 -15.11
N ALA A 158 8.81 -3.45 -15.40
CA ALA A 158 9.30 -3.68 -16.75
C ALA A 158 9.18 -5.14 -17.21
N ILE A 159 8.85 -6.08 -16.31
CA ILE A 159 8.59 -7.48 -16.67
C ILE A 159 7.16 -7.60 -17.19
N ASP A 160 7.04 -7.64 -18.52
CA ASP A 160 5.78 -7.78 -19.26
C ASP A 160 5.60 -9.15 -19.94
N GLY A 161 6.56 -10.06 -19.75
CA GLY A 161 6.60 -11.37 -20.40
C GLY A 161 7.02 -11.34 -21.87
N SER A 162 7.39 -10.18 -22.41
CA SER A 162 7.84 -10.00 -23.81
C SER A 162 9.26 -9.48 -23.93
N SER A 163 9.74 -8.72 -22.94
CA SER A 163 11.06 -8.10 -22.93
C SER A 163 12.13 -9.02 -22.36
N ASP A 164 13.28 -9.11 -23.02
CA ASP A 164 14.45 -9.81 -22.49
C ASP A 164 15.17 -9.03 -21.38
N VAL A 165 16.03 -9.70 -20.61
CA VAL A 165 16.79 -9.08 -19.50
C VAL A 165 17.58 -7.85 -19.97
N ALA A 166 18.17 -7.87 -21.17
CA ALA A 166 18.92 -6.74 -21.72
C ALA A 166 18.04 -5.53 -22.04
N SER A 167 16.81 -5.77 -22.51
CA SER A 167 15.82 -4.72 -22.81
C SER A 167 15.23 -4.13 -21.54
N ILE A 168 15.00 -4.96 -20.51
CA ILE A 168 14.58 -4.52 -19.18
C ILE A 168 15.65 -3.62 -18.53
N ALA A 169 16.94 -3.99 -18.63
CA ALA A 169 18.03 -3.17 -18.11
C ALA A 169 18.05 -1.77 -18.77
N ARG A 170 17.90 -1.73 -20.10
CA ARG A 170 17.83 -0.47 -20.86
C ARG A 170 16.60 0.37 -20.50
N ALA A 171 15.43 -0.26 -20.33
CA ALA A 171 14.19 0.44 -20.00
C ALA A 171 14.18 1.02 -18.58
N THR A 172 14.82 0.35 -17.64
CA THR A 172 14.89 0.78 -16.23
C THR A 172 16.06 1.74 -15.96
N GLY A 173 17.04 1.81 -16.87
CA GLY A 173 18.26 2.59 -16.70
C GLY A 173 19.27 1.94 -15.73
N LEU A 174 19.09 0.67 -15.41
CA LEU A 174 19.96 -0.09 -14.51
C LEU A 174 21.07 -0.81 -15.28
N GLY A 175 22.16 -1.14 -14.59
CA GLY A 175 23.22 -1.99 -15.16
C GLY A 175 22.70 -3.39 -15.50
N LEU A 176 23.26 -4.03 -16.54
CA LEU A 176 22.85 -5.38 -16.93
C LEU A 176 23.07 -6.40 -15.80
N GLU A 177 24.19 -6.31 -15.10
CA GLU A 177 24.52 -7.21 -13.99
C GLU A 177 23.63 -6.98 -12.76
N GLU A 178 23.30 -5.72 -12.44
CA GLU A 178 22.34 -5.38 -11.38
C GLU A 178 20.95 -5.92 -11.71
N THR A 179 20.51 -5.74 -12.96
CA THR A 179 19.23 -6.27 -13.45
C THR A 179 19.19 -7.79 -13.36
N LYS A 180 20.26 -8.48 -13.76
CA LYS A 180 20.36 -9.94 -13.60
C LYS A 180 20.29 -10.36 -12.13
N ALA A 181 20.96 -9.66 -11.23
CA ALA A 181 20.93 -9.99 -9.80
C ALA A 181 19.51 -9.88 -9.23
N ILE A 182 18.80 -8.80 -9.57
CA ILE A 182 17.40 -8.59 -9.16
C ILE A 182 16.50 -9.68 -9.74
N ILE A 183 16.61 -9.98 -11.04
CA ILE A 183 15.78 -11.02 -11.67
C ILE A 183 16.09 -12.40 -11.10
N SER A 184 17.36 -12.73 -10.83
CA SER A 184 17.74 -13.98 -10.17
C SER A 184 17.10 -14.10 -8.78
N HIS A 185 17.09 -13.01 -8.01
CA HIS A 185 16.43 -12.99 -6.71
C HIS A 185 14.92 -13.20 -6.83
N LEU A 186 14.27 -12.54 -7.79
CA LEU A 186 12.84 -12.72 -8.07
C LEU A 186 12.50 -14.14 -8.54
N VAL A 187 13.38 -14.76 -9.33
CA VAL A 187 13.23 -16.16 -9.74
C VAL A 187 13.39 -17.11 -8.55
N ALA A 188 14.38 -16.87 -7.69
CA ALA A 188 14.59 -17.66 -6.47
C ALA A 188 13.40 -17.57 -5.51
N SER A 189 12.75 -16.40 -5.44
CA SER A 189 11.52 -16.19 -4.65
C SER A 189 10.28 -16.84 -5.24
N GLY A 190 10.32 -17.29 -6.51
CA GLY A 190 9.18 -17.87 -7.21
C GLY A 190 8.20 -16.85 -7.81
N LEU A 191 8.47 -15.55 -7.71
CA LEU A 191 7.66 -14.49 -8.34
C LEU A 191 7.82 -14.45 -9.87
N VAL A 192 9.01 -14.80 -10.36
CA VAL A 192 9.34 -14.75 -11.78
C VAL A 192 9.75 -16.14 -12.24
N ALA A 193 9.26 -16.55 -13.42
CA ALA A 193 9.78 -17.71 -14.13
C ALA A 193 10.55 -17.24 -15.37
N LEU A 194 11.57 -18.01 -15.73
CA LEU A 194 12.30 -17.78 -16.97
C LEU A 194 11.70 -18.67 -18.04
N THR A 195 11.04 -18.05 -18.99
CA THR A 195 10.55 -18.78 -20.16
C THR A 195 11.74 -19.05 -21.07
N LYS A 196 12.01 -20.35 -21.33
CA LYS A 196 13.17 -20.78 -22.12
C LYS A 196 13.09 -20.14 -23.49
N VAL A 197 14.21 -19.52 -23.88
CA VAL A 197 14.47 -18.86 -25.16
C VAL A 197 13.70 -19.55 -26.28
N ARG A 198 12.72 -18.84 -26.84
CA ARG A 198 12.09 -19.25 -28.10
C ARG A 198 13.23 -19.42 -29.10
N PRO A 199 13.46 -20.62 -29.69
CA PRO A 199 14.55 -20.80 -30.62
C PRO A 199 14.42 -19.72 -31.69
N GLU A 200 15.51 -18.99 -31.89
CA GLU A 200 15.65 -17.97 -32.90
C GLU A 200 15.10 -18.55 -34.20
N VAL A 201 13.92 -18.08 -34.60
CA VAL A 201 13.32 -18.48 -35.87
C VAL A 201 14.26 -17.90 -36.90
N GLU A 202 15.11 -18.77 -37.46
CA GLU A 202 16.06 -18.47 -38.51
C GLU A 202 15.34 -17.62 -39.56
N ALA A 203 15.67 -16.34 -39.57
CA ALA A 203 14.94 -15.36 -40.35
C ALA A 203 15.04 -15.77 -41.83
N PRO A 204 13.92 -15.93 -42.56
CA PRO A 204 13.98 -16.19 -43.98
C PRO A 204 14.76 -15.07 -44.65
N LYS A 205 15.83 -15.46 -45.34
CA LYS A 205 16.77 -14.60 -46.08
C LYS A 205 16.00 -13.52 -46.84
N PRO A 206 16.19 -12.22 -46.54
CA PRO A 206 15.39 -11.16 -47.13
C PRO A 206 15.71 -11.02 -48.62
N PRO A 207 14.71 -10.97 -49.52
CA PRO A 207 14.91 -10.45 -50.86
C PRO A 207 15.27 -8.96 -50.78
N ALA A 208 16.17 -8.56 -51.67
CA ALA A 208 16.81 -7.26 -51.66
C ALA A 208 15.84 -6.09 -51.97
N LEU A 209 16.12 -4.96 -51.31
CA LEU A 209 15.74 -3.56 -51.59
C LEU A 209 14.32 -3.10 -51.13
N PRO A 210 14.08 -1.78 -50.92
CA PRO A 210 14.98 -0.62 -50.87
C PRO A 210 14.90 0.20 -49.56
N THR A 211 15.87 1.11 -49.49
CA THR A 211 16.17 2.18 -48.55
C THR A 211 14.99 3.09 -48.14
N ARG A 212 15.07 3.60 -46.90
CA ARG A 212 14.28 4.67 -46.24
C ARG A 212 12.90 4.29 -45.69
N LEU A 213 12.80 4.12 -44.37
CA LEU A 213 11.77 4.82 -43.58
C LEU A 213 12.33 5.23 -42.21
N LEU A 214 11.98 6.46 -41.85
CA LEU A 214 12.48 7.25 -40.73
C LEU A 214 11.94 6.75 -39.38
N LEU A 215 12.79 6.88 -38.35
CA LEU A 215 12.45 6.77 -36.93
C LEU A 215 11.15 7.55 -36.63
N ARG A 216 10.08 6.85 -36.27
CA ARG A 216 8.88 7.47 -35.66
C ARG A 216 9.03 7.45 -34.14
N PRO A 217 8.83 8.58 -33.45
CA PRO A 217 8.80 8.61 -32.00
C PRO A 217 7.59 7.83 -31.46
N VAL A 218 7.80 7.10 -30.37
CA VAL A 218 6.75 6.42 -29.61
C VAL A 218 5.85 7.47 -28.97
N VAL A 219 4.80 7.85 -29.68
CA VAL A 219 3.69 8.63 -29.15
C VAL A 219 2.89 7.67 -28.27
N LYS A 220 2.80 7.97 -26.95
CA LYS A 220 1.86 7.28 -26.05
C LYS A 220 0.49 7.30 -26.72
N GLU A 221 -0.03 6.13 -27.09
CA GLU A 221 -1.38 5.99 -27.62
C GLU A 221 -2.35 6.55 -26.58
N ARG A 222 -2.82 7.78 -26.81
CA ARG A 222 -3.99 8.32 -26.12
C ARG A 222 -5.13 7.40 -26.53
N VAL A 223 -5.58 6.55 -25.61
CA VAL A 223 -6.79 5.74 -25.81
C VAL A 223 -7.88 6.70 -26.30
N PRO A 224 -8.40 6.52 -27.53
CA PRO A 224 -9.38 7.44 -28.08
C PRO A 224 -10.63 7.37 -27.20
N THR A 225 -10.82 8.40 -26.39
CA THR A 225 -12.04 8.57 -25.61
C THR A 225 -13.16 8.84 -26.60
N LYS A 226 -14.19 7.97 -26.60
CA LYS A 226 -15.36 8.17 -27.45
C LYS A 226 -15.96 9.55 -27.11
N PRO A 227 -16.22 10.42 -28.11
CA PRO A 227 -16.84 11.70 -27.85
C PRO A 227 -18.22 11.47 -27.21
N ILE A 228 -18.51 12.22 -26.16
CA ILE A 228 -19.79 12.15 -25.44
C ILE A 228 -20.89 12.60 -26.39
N ARG A 229 -21.97 11.82 -26.48
CA ARG A 229 -23.07 12.16 -27.37
C ARG A 229 -23.85 13.35 -26.80
N PRO A 230 -24.43 14.22 -27.65
CA PRO A 230 -25.23 15.35 -27.18
C PRO A 230 -26.42 14.95 -26.29
N GLU A 231 -26.95 13.74 -26.49
CA GLU A 231 -28.03 13.16 -25.68
C GLU A 231 -27.58 12.90 -24.24
N ASP A 232 -26.35 12.40 -24.05
CA ASP A 232 -25.78 12.12 -22.72
C ASP A 232 -25.62 13.41 -21.91
N LEU A 233 -25.28 14.53 -22.56
CA LEU A 233 -25.14 15.84 -21.90
C LEU A 233 -26.46 16.33 -21.29
N ARG A 234 -27.61 16.05 -21.93
CA ARG A 234 -28.93 16.43 -21.40
C ARG A 234 -29.30 15.64 -20.15
N HIS A 235 -28.79 14.42 -20.01
CA HIS A 235 -28.98 13.64 -18.79
C HIS A 235 -28.15 14.21 -17.63
N LEU A 236 -26.96 14.74 -17.91
CA LEU A 236 -26.08 15.33 -16.90
C LEU A 236 -26.64 16.61 -16.26
N GLU A 237 -27.43 17.40 -17.00
CA GLU A 237 -28.13 18.58 -16.45
C GLU A 237 -29.09 18.21 -15.31
N LYS A 238 -29.68 17.01 -15.35
CA LYS A 238 -30.62 16.54 -14.34
C LYS A 238 -29.93 15.98 -13.10
N ILE A 239 -28.65 15.62 -13.21
CA ILE A 239 -27.89 15.03 -12.10
C ILE A 239 -27.27 16.16 -11.30
N VAL A 240 -27.92 16.52 -10.20
CA VAL A 240 -27.42 17.51 -9.25
C VAL A 240 -26.66 16.82 -8.13
N TYR A 241 -25.45 17.26 -7.84
CA TYR A 241 -24.66 16.78 -6.70
C TYR A 241 -24.76 17.78 -5.53
N VAL A 242 -24.85 17.25 -4.32
CA VAL A 242 -24.87 18.03 -3.07
C VAL A 242 -23.91 17.40 -2.07
N LEU A 243 -23.43 18.20 -1.11
CA LEU A 243 -22.62 17.69 -0.01
C LEU A 243 -23.41 16.66 0.81
N ASP A 244 -22.74 15.58 1.24
CA ASP A 244 -23.37 14.60 2.12
C ASP A 244 -23.64 15.24 3.49
N ASN A 245 -24.78 14.91 4.09
CA ASN A 245 -25.24 15.53 5.33
C ASN A 245 -24.33 15.19 6.54
N ARG A 246 -23.35 14.29 6.38
CA ARG A 246 -22.32 14.00 7.39
C ARG A 246 -21.36 15.16 7.60
N PHE A 247 -21.13 15.98 6.58
CA PHE A 247 -20.24 17.13 6.65
C PHE A 247 -21.05 18.36 7.02
N LYS A 248 -20.68 19.03 8.09
CA LYS A 248 -21.33 20.27 8.55
C LYS A 248 -20.89 21.47 7.72
N SER A 249 -19.68 21.41 7.18
CA SER A 249 -19.12 22.47 6.37
C SER A 249 -18.25 21.90 5.25
N ARG A 250 -17.93 22.77 4.29
CA ARG A 250 -17.06 22.45 3.16
C ARG A 250 -15.62 22.23 3.60
N GLU A 251 -15.16 22.95 4.61
CA GLU A 251 -13.81 22.84 5.16
C GLU A 251 -13.60 21.45 5.79
N GLU A 252 -14.63 20.92 6.48
CA GLU A 252 -14.61 19.55 7.00
C GLU A 252 -14.50 18.53 5.85
N ALA A 253 -15.26 18.72 4.77
CA ALA A 253 -15.20 17.85 3.61
C ALA A 253 -13.85 17.93 2.87
N LEU A 254 -13.25 19.12 2.76
CA LEU A 254 -11.92 19.32 2.18
C LEU A 254 -10.84 18.64 3.01
N SER A 255 -10.98 18.61 4.33
CA SER A 255 -10.03 17.89 5.20
C SER A 255 -10.04 16.37 5.01
N ALA A 256 -11.10 15.83 4.39
CA ALA A 256 -11.24 14.40 4.12
C ALA A 256 -10.64 13.94 2.78
N ILE A 257 -10.24 14.88 1.91
CA ILE A 257 -9.57 14.59 0.63
C ILE A 257 -8.10 15.02 0.67
N SER A 258 -7.27 14.33 -0.12
CA SER A 258 -5.87 14.72 -0.29
C SER A 258 -5.77 16.06 -1.01
N PRO A 259 -4.99 17.03 -0.50
CA PRO A 259 -4.83 18.34 -1.12
C PRO A 259 -4.10 18.29 -2.48
N SER A 260 -3.54 17.12 -2.85
CA SER A 260 -2.78 16.93 -4.10
C SER A 260 -3.66 16.81 -5.36
N ASP A 261 -4.98 16.60 -5.21
CA ASP A 261 -5.89 16.46 -6.35
C ASP A 261 -6.70 17.76 -6.53
N GLU A 262 -6.16 18.65 -7.35
CA GLU A 262 -6.72 19.98 -7.62
C GLU A 262 -8.14 19.90 -8.18
N LEU A 263 -8.46 18.87 -8.98
CA LEU A 263 -9.78 18.69 -9.58
C LEU A 263 -10.82 18.32 -8.51
N LEU A 264 -10.49 17.41 -7.58
CA LEU A 264 -11.39 17.06 -6.48
C LEU A 264 -11.64 18.25 -5.56
N VAL A 265 -10.58 18.98 -5.21
CA VAL A 265 -10.66 20.20 -4.39
C VAL A 265 -11.53 21.24 -5.08
N PHE A 266 -11.32 21.47 -6.38
CA PHE A 266 -12.12 22.41 -7.18
C PHE A 266 -13.59 22.02 -7.24
N ILE A 267 -13.91 20.76 -7.50
CA ILE A 267 -15.30 20.29 -7.56
C ILE A 267 -15.99 20.47 -6.21
N LEU A 268 -15.33 20.05 -5.13
CA LEU A 268 -15.88 20.18 -3.77
C LEU A 268 -16.07 21.65 -3.39
N ASN A 269 -15.19 22.51 -3.88
CA ASN A 269 -15.27 23.94 -3.66
C ASN A 269 -16.50 24.59 -4.31
N ASN A 270 -17.04 24.00 -5.37
CA ASN A 270 -18.15 24.59 -6.10
C ASN A 270 -19.51 23.91 -5.77
N ILE A 271 -19.53 22.70 -5.19
CA ILE A 271 -20.74 21.89 -5.00
C ILE A 271 -21.82 22.45 -4.05
N ASN A 272 -21.50 23.46 -3.23
CA ASN A 272 -22.39 23.94 -2.16
C ASN A 272 -23.78 24.42 -2.64
N ASP A 273 -23.92 24.83 -3.90
CA ASP A 273 -25.17 25.38 -4.44
C ASP A 273 -26.04 24.34 -5.16
N GLY A 274 -25.67 23.06 -5.10
CA GLY A 274 -26.40 22.01 -5.82
C GLY A 274 -26.17 22.13 -7.32
N LEU A 275 -24.91 22.09 -7.73
CA LEU A 275 -24.52 22.14 -9.14
C LEU A 275 -24.90 20.86 -9.88
N SER A 276 -25.30 21.02 -11.14
CA SER A 276 -25.45 19.88 -12.04
C SER A 276 -24.08 19.33 -12.44
N ALA A 277 -24.05 18.05 -12.81
CA ALA A 277 -22.84 17.42 -13.33
C ALA A 277 -22.32 18.16 -14.58
N LEU A 278 -23.21 18.71 -15.40
CA LEU A 278 -22.85 19.49 -16.58
C LEU A 278 -22.16 20.81 -16.21
N ASP A 279 -22.63 21.49 -15.16
CA ASP A 279 -22.03 22.74 -14.70
C ASP A 279 -20.62 22.50 -14.16
N CYS A 280 -20.44 21.43 -13.36
CA CYS A 280 -19.12 21.01 -12.89
C CYS A 280 -18.16 20.73 -14.07
N ILE A 281 -18.63 20.05 -15.12
CA ILE A 281 -17.84 19.80 -16.34
C ILE A 281 -17.43 21.11 -17.01
N ARG A 282 -18.40 22.01 -17.24
CA ARG A 282 -18.14 23.29 -17.92
C ARG A 282 -17.12 24.13 -17.16
N MET A 283 -17.28 24.24 -15.84
CA MET A 283 -16.36 25.01 -15.01
C MET A 283 -14.97 24.39 -14.94
N ALA A 284 -14.86 23.08 -14.72
CA ALA A 284 -13.55 22.42 -14.63
C ALA A 284 -12.77 22.48 -15.95
N ILE A 285 -13.45 22.40 -17.10
CA ILE A 285 -12.83 22.56 -18.42
C ILE A 285 -12.45 24.03 -18.67
N ALA A 286 -13.31 24.98 -18.28
CA ALA A 286 -13.03 26.41 -18.43
C ALA A 286 -11.82 26.87 -17.62
N GLU A 287 -11.63 26.30 -16.42
CA GLU A 287 -10.47 26.54 -15.55
C GLU A 287 -9.22 25.73 -15.97
N GLY A 288 -9.30 24.90 -17.00
CA GLY A 288 -8.18 24.07 -17.48
C GLY A 288 -7.80 22.92 -16.55
N LEU A 289 -8.62 22.61 -15.55
CA LEU A 289 -8.39 21.51 -14.59
C LEU A 289 -8.73 20.13 -15.17
N ALA A 290 -9.50 20.09 -16.26
CA ALA A 290 -9.81 18.86 -16.97
C ALA A 290 -9.80 19.08 -18.48
N GLU A 291 -9.10 18.20 -19.22
CA GLU A 291 -9.11 18.22 -20.69
C GLU A 291 -10.37 17.55 -21.27
N ASN A 292 -11.03 16.68 -20.49
CA ASN A 292 -12.21 15.94 -20.95
C ASN A 292 -13.31 15.86 -19.87
N PRO A 293 -14.58 15.75 -20.28
CA PRO A 293 -15.67 15.63 -19.31
C PRO A 293 -15.65 14.32 -18.51
N HIS A 294 -15.04 13.26 -19.05
CA HIS A 294 -14.94 11.96 -18.38
C HIS A 294 -14.12 12.03 -17.10
N ALA A 295 -13.05 12.82 -17.06
CA ALA A 295 -12.23 13.04 -15.88
C ALA A 295 -13.05 13.69 -14.75
N VAL A 296 -13.87 14.69 -15.09
CA VAL A 296 -14.75 15.36 -14.13
C VAL A 296 -15.83 14.40 -13.60
N LEU A 297 -16.44 13.59 -14.48
CA LEU A 297 -17.41 12.58 -14.05
C LEU A 297 -16.77 11.51 -13.16
N ALA A 298 -15.55 11.06 -13.48
CA ALA A 298 -14.81 10.11 -12.65
C ALA A 298 -14.49 10.71 -11.27
N ALA A 299 -14.10 12.00 -11.22
CA ALA A 299 -13.86 12.72 -9.98
C ALA A 299 -15.15 12.85 -9.13
N LEU A 300 -16.29 13.19 -9.74
CA LEU A 300 -17.59 13.22 -9.07
C LEU A 300 -18.01 11.85 -8.51
N GLU A 301 -17.81 10.77 -9.27
CA GLU A 301 -18.09 9.41 -8.78
C GLU A 301 -17.11 8.97 -7.68
N SER A 302 -15.86 9.41 -7.75
CA SER A 302 -14.88 9.20 -6.67
C SER A 302 -15.34 9.88 -5.38
N LEU A 303 -15.68 11.18 -5.42
CA LEU A 303 -16.26 11.90 -4.27
C LEU A 303 -17.54 11.23 -3.74
N ARG A 304 -18.39 10.70 -4.63
CA ARG A 304 -19.60 9.97 -4.24
C ARG A 304 -19.28 8.63 -3.56
N SER A 305 -18.29 7.88 -4.05
CA SER A 305 -17.85 6.61 -3.45
C SER A 305 -17.20 6.78 -2.09
N MET A 306 -16.49 7.90 -1.87
CA MET A 306 -16.01 8.32 -0.54
C MET A 306 -17.17 8.81 0.35
N GLY A 307 -18.35 9.03 -0.24
CA GLY A 307 -19.54 9.56 0.39
C GLY A 307 -19.38 11.00 0.86
N ILE A 308 -18.48 11.76 0.25
CA ILE A 308 -18.31 13.19 0.51
C ILE A 308 -19.49 13.95 -0.10
N ILE A 309 -19.91 13.53 -1.29
CA ILE A 309 -21.05 14.11 -2.01
C ILE A 309 -22.08 13.01 -2.32
N ARG A 310 -23.31 13.42 -2.64
CA ARG A 310 -24.40 12.54 -3.03
C ARG A 310 -25.24 13.18 -4.13
N ARG A 311 -25.99 12.39 -4.91
CA ARG A 311 -26.93 12.96 -5.87
C ARG A 311 -28.18 13.48 -5.15
N LYS A 312 -28.70 14.62 -5.56
CA LYS A 312 -29.92 15.22 -5.00
C LYS A 312 -31.11 14.28 -5.28
N GLY A 313 -31.81 13.88 -4.22
CA GLY A 313 -32.91 12.91 -4.31
C GLY A 313 -32.48 11.44 -4.26
N GLU A 314 -31.18 11.14 -4.22
CA GLU A 314 -30.69 9.79 -3.96
C GLU A 314 -31.06 9.39 -2.54
N LYS A 315 -32.07 8.53 -2.40
CA LYS A 315 -32.37 7.88 -1.12
C LYS A 315 -31.17 7.03 -0.77
N ARG A 316 -30.60 7.26 0.41
CA ARG A 316 -29.48 6.48 0.94
C ARG A 316 -29.91 5.02 0.89
N THR A 317 -29.33 4.25 -0.03
CA THR A 317 -29.49 2.81 0.02
C THR A 317 -28.86 2.38 1.35
N ALA A 318 -29.62 1.68 2.18
CA ALA A 318 -29.24 1.26 3.54
C ALA A 318 -28.02 0.31 3.58
N ARG A 319 -27.19 0.29 2.54
CA ARG A 319 -25.95 -0.48 2.45
C ARG A 319 -24.92 -0.08 3.51
N HIS A 320 -25.01 1.11 4.11
CA HIS A 320 -24.16 1.48 5.26
C HIS A 320 -24.77 1.18 6.65
N GLU A 321 -26.01 0.71 6.76
CA GLU A 321 -26.45 0.06 8.01
C GLU A 321 -26.03 -1.42 8.05
N LEU A 322 -25.75 -2.05 6.91
CA LEU A 322 -25.21 -3.41 6.83
C LEU A 322 -23.73 -3.51 7.25
N GLU A 323 -22.99 -2.41 7.37
CA GLU A 323 -21.67 -2.43 8.05
C GLU A 323 -21.78 -2.58 9.57
N ARG A 324 -22.98 -2.48 10.16
CA ARG A 324 -23.21 -2.89 11.56
C ARG A 324 -23.50 -4.39 11.71
N SER A 325 -23.61 -5.13 10.61
CA SER A 325 -23.94 -6.57 10.63
C SER A 325 -23.16 -7.39 9.61
N LEU A 326 -21.90 -7.05 9.36
CA LEU A 326 -21.00 -7.97 8.64
C LEU A 326 -20.58 -9.11 9.62
N PRO A 327 -20.78 -10.39 9.25
CA PRO A 327 -20.34 -11.51 10.06
C PRO A 327 -18.81 -11.50 10.23
N SER A 328 -18.35 -12.00 11.37
CA SER A 328 -16.97 -11.97 11.86
C SER A 328 -15.99 -12.85 11.08
N THR A 329 -16.04 -12.90 9.76
CA THR A 329 -14.94 -13.49 8.97
C THR A 329 -13.87 -12.42 8.79
N SER A 330 -13.13 -12.20 9.88
CA SER A 330 -11.91 -11.40 9.90
C SER A 330 -10.93 -11.98 8.89
N THR A 331 -10.66 -11.25 7.81
CA THR A 331 -9.42 -11.45 7.05
C THR A 331 -8.30 -10.83 7.88
N SER A 332 -7.75 -11.61 8.80
CA SER A 332 -6.51 -11.27 9.48
C SER A 332 -5.39 -11.43 8.45
N VAL A 333 -4.85 -10.32 7.94
CA VAL A 333 -3.63 -10.37 7.13
C VAL A 333 -2.48 -10.47 8.12
N LEU A 334 -1.94 -11.68 8.26
CA LEU A 334 -0.71 -11.95 9.00
C LEU A 334 0.44 -11.52 8.08
N LEU A 335 0.98 -10.32 8.29
CA LEU A 335 2.19 -9.85 7.63
C LEU A 335 3.37 -10.39 8.43
N LEU A 336 3.86 -11.57 8.06
CA LEU A 336 5.08 -12.14 8.63
C LEU A 336 6.27 -11.31 8.13
N GLY A 337 6.55 -10.23 8.84
CA GLY A 337 7.74 -9.42 8.63
C GLY A 337 8.93 -10.11 9.26
N ARG A 338 9.53 -11.09 8.57
CA ARG A 338 10.88 -11.53 8.92
C ARG A 338 11.85 -10.42 8.55
N MET A 339 12.35 -9.72 9.56
CA MET A 339 13.54 -8.85 9.47
C MET A 339 14.80 -9.70 9.61
#